data_AF-A0A9E4HTU5-F1
#
_entry.id   AF-A0A9E4HTU5-F1
#
_cell.length_a   1.000
_cell.length_b   1.000
_cell.length_c   1.000
_cell.angle_alpha   90.00
_cell.angle_beta   90.00
_cell.angle_gamma   90.00
#
_symmetry.space_group_name_H-M   'P 1'
#
loop_
_entity.id
_entity.type
_entity.pdbx_description
1 polymer ?
#
loop_
_entity_poly.entity_id
_entity_poly.type
_entity_poly.pdbx_seq_one_letter_code
_entity_poly.pdbx_strand_id
1 'polypeptide(L)'
;MATKKSEQAPIVNLNSPIVLPDGYTPSEKEEFLNPMQVEYFRQKLLKWRAELLSGAGDTLSSLSEVFFQKADMSDRAQMERDAALQLRSRDRERKLLSK
;
A
#
# COMPACT_ATOMS: atom_id res chain seq x y z
N MET A 1 -22.13 19.93 -37.59
CA MET A 1 -20.84 19.47 -37.03
C MET A 1 -20.43 20.46 -35.95
N ALA A 2 -20.55 20.10 -34.67
CA ALA A 2 -20.07 20.93 -33.55
C ALA A 2 -19.01 20.12 -32.81
N THR A 3 -17.75 20.50 -33.01
CA THR A 3 -16.59 19.95 -32.31
C THR A 3 -16.63 20.41 -30.85
N LYS A 4 -17.06 19.53 -29.94
CA LYS A 4 -16.91 19.76 -28.49
C LYS A 4 -15.41 19.85 -28.17
N LYS A 5 -14.97 21.04 -27.75
CA LYS A 5 -13.69 21.24 -27.08
C LYS A 5 -13.58 20.22 -25.94
N SER A 6 -12.56 19.37 -26.01
CA SER A 6 -12.11 18.57 -24.89
C SER A 6 -11.58 19.52 -23.82
N GLU A 7 -12.41 19.78 -22.82
CA GLU A 7 -12.05 20.54 -21.61
C GLU A 7 -11.06 19.67 -20.83
N GLN A 8 -9.77 19.91 -21.05
CA GLN A 8 -8.70 19.23 -20.34
C GLN A 8 -8.78 19.63 -18.86
N ALA A 9 -9.05 18.64 -18.01
CA ALA A 9 -9.01 18.79 -16.56
C ALA A 9 -7.69 19.44 -16.13
N PRO A 10 -7.71 20.37 -15.16
CA PRO A 10 -6.52 21.08 -14.74
C PRO A 10 -5.46 20.08 -14.25
N ILE A 11 -4.26 20.14 -14.81
CA ILE A 11 -3.12 19.34 -14.36
C ILE A 11 -2.78 19.82 -12.95
N VAL A 12 -3.18 19.06 -11.94
CA VAL A 12 -2.86 19.35 -10.54
C VAL A 12 -1.36 19.18 -10.32
N ASN A 13 -0.66 20.27 -10.01
CA ASN A 13 0.75 20.25 -9.66
C ASN A 13 0.94 19.59 -8.28
N LEU A 14 1.39 18.33 -8.27
CA LEU A 14 1.64 17.48 -7.10
C LEU A 14 2.84 17.94 -6.22
N ASN A 15 3.54 19.00 -6.60
CA ASN A 15 4.75 19.49 -5.93
C ASN A 15 4.47 20.63 -4.92
N SER A 16 3.22 21.09 -4.80
CA SER A 16 2.86 22.09 -3.80
C SER A 16 2.49 21.40 -2.48
N PRO A 17 2.99 21.87 -1.31
CA PRO A 17 2.59 21.34 -0.03
C PRO A 17 1.14 21.78 0.26
N ILE A 18 0.18 20.93 -0.09
CA ILE A 18 -1.22 21.11 0.27
C ILE A 18 -1.38 20.54 1.68
N VAL A 19 -1.65 21.40 2.65
CA VAL A 19 -1.93 20.96 4.02
C VAL A 19 -3.42 20.64 4.11
N LEU A 20 -3.75 19.37 4.35
CA LEU A 20 -5.12 18.93 4.59
C LEU A 20 -5.58 19.42 5.97
N PRO A 21 -6.84 19.86 6.11
CA PRO A 21 -7.45 20.08 7.41
C PRO A 21 -7.46 18.80 8.26
N ASP A 22 -7.36 18.95 9.58
CA ASP A 22 -7.45 17.81 10.50
C ASP A 22 -8.76 17.04 10.28
N GLY A 23 -8.64 15.75 9.98
CA GLY A 23 -9.79 14.86 9.75
C GLY A 23 -10.47 15.00 8.40
N TYR A 24 -9.83 15.62 7.40
CA TYR A 24 -10.40 15.71 6.05
C TYR A 24 -10.72 14.33 5.45
N THR A 25 -11.95 14.20 4.97
CA THR A 25 -12.43 13.06 4.19
C THR A 25 -13.07 13.56 2.89
N PRO A 26 -12.70 13.03 1.71
CA PRO A 26 -13.32 13.40 0.44
C PRO A 26 -14.84 13.22 0.49
N SER A 27 -15.58 14.21 0.00
CA SER A 27 -17.05 14.22 -0.04
C SER A 27 -17.54 14.31 -1.49
N GLU A 28 -18.70 13.71 -1.79
CA GLU A 28 -19.33 13.75 -3.11
C GLU A 28 -19.79 15.16 -3.53
N LYS A 29 -19.78 16.12 -2.60
CA LYS A 29 -20.13 17.53 -2.85
C LYS A 29 -18.99 18.33 -3.50
N GLU A 30 -17.80 17.76 -3.56
CA GLU A 30 -16.61 18.40 -4.12
C GLU A 30 -16.37 17.97 -5.56
N GLU A 31 -15.69 18.82 -6.34
CA GLU A 31 -15.26 18.46 -7.68
C GLU A 31 -14.31 17.26 -7.64
N PHE A 32 -14.56 16.29 -8.53
CA PHE A 32 -13.80 15.06 -8.60
C PHE A 32 -12.31 15.33 -8.86
N LEU A 33 -11.43 14.76 -8.04
CA LEU A 33 -9.97 14.94 -8.11
C LEU A 33 -9.48 16.38 -7.92
N ASN A 34 -10.17 17.17 -7.10
CA ASN A 34 -9.63 18.41 -6.57
C ASN A 34 -8.23 18.16 -5.93
N PRO A 35 -7.27 19.11 -6.06
CA PRO A 35 -6.01 19.11 -5.31
C PRO A 35 -6.05 18.55 -3.87
N MET A 36 -7.09 18.87 -3.08
CA MET A 36 -7.24 18.34 -1.72
C MET A 36 -7.47 16.81 -1.70
N GLN A 37 -8.34 16.30 -2.58
CA GLN A 37 -8.59 14.86 -2.69
C GLN A 37 -7.35 14.12 -3.17
N VAL A 38 -6.61 14.70 -4.13
CA VAL A 38 -5.35 14.14 -4.65
C VAL A 38 -4.33 13.99 -3.52
N GLU A 39 -4.15 15.02 -2.70
CA GLU A 39 -3.23 14.96 -1.56
C GLU A 39 -3.69 13.93 -0.51
N TYR A 40 -4.99 13.84 -0.23
CA TYR A 40 -5.54 12.82 0.67
C TYR A 40 -5.22 11.40 0.19
N PHE A 41 -5.48 11.10 -1.08
CA PHE A 41 -5.17 9.78 -1.65
C PHE A 41 -3.66 9.53 -1.70
N ARG A 42 -2.84 10.55 -1.98
CA ARG A 42 -1.38 10.45 -1.92
C ARG A 42 -0.91 10.04 -0.52
N GLN A 43 -1.37 10.73 0.54
CA GLN A 43 -1.01 10.38 1.92
C GLN A 43 -1.48 8.98 2.29
N LYS A 44 -2.70 8.60 1.88
CA LYS A 44 -3.23 7.25 2.10
C LYS A 44 -2.39 6.17 1.41
N LEU A 45 -1.97 6.39 0.16
CA LEU A 45 -1.12 5.46 -0.58
C LEU A 45 0.28 5.36 0.02
N LEU A 46 0.86 6.48 0.48
CA LEU A 46 2.14 6.48 1.17
C LEU A 46 2.08 5.72 2.49
N LYS A 47 1.03 5.95 3.29
CA LYS A 47 0.78 5.20 4.52
C LYS A 47 0.63 3.71 4.23
N TRP A 48 -0.18 3.35 3.24
CA TRP A 48 -0.39 1.94 2.87
C TRP A 48 0.90 1.28 2.38
N ARG A 49 1.73 1.99 1.60
CA ARG A 49 3.06 1.54 1.22
C ARG A 49 3.96 1.31 2.43
N ALA A 50 3.96 2.23 3.40
CA ALA A 50 4.75 2.10 4.62
C ALA A 50 4.30 0.90 5.47
N GLU A 51 2.98 0.68 5.59
CA GLU A 51 2.41 -0.50 6.26
C GLU A 51 2.84 -1.82 5.60
N LEU A 52 2.80 -1.89 4.27
CA LEU A 52 3.26 -3.07 3.52
C LEU A 52 4.76 -3.35 3.74
N LEU A 53 5.59 -2.30 3.77
CA LEU A 53 7.02 -2.42 4.03
C LEU A 53 7.30 -2.85 5.48
N SER A 54 6.58 -2.28 6.46
CA SER A 54 6.70 -2.66 7.87
C SER A 54 6.34 -4.13 8.07
N GLY A 55 5.18 -4.56 7.55
CA GLY A 55 4.75 -5.95 7.65
C GLY A 55 5.72 -6.93 6.99
N ALA A 56 6.48 -6.50 5.97
CA ALA A 56 7.53 -7.31 5.34
C ALA A 56 8.75 -7.48 6.25
N GLY A 57 9.12 -6.44 7.00
CA GLY A 57 10.16 -6.53 8.04
C GLY A 57 9.75 -7.49 9.16
N ASP A 58 8.51 -7.38 9.64
CA ASP A 58 7.99 -8.21 10.74
C ASP A 58 7.96 -9.69 10.34
N THR A 59 7.47 -10.00 9.13
CA THR A 59 7.47 -11.39 8.62
C THR A 59 8.87 -11.96 8.47
N LEU A 60 9.85 -11.16 8.05
CA LEU A 60 11.25 -11.61 7.98
C LEU A 60 11.80 -11.93 9.38
N SER A 61 11.51 -11.10 10.38
CA SER A 61 11.91 -11.35 11.77
C SER A 61 11.27 -12.65 12.28
N SER A 62 9.96 -12.81 12.10
CA SER A 62 9.24 -14.02 12.52
C SER A 62 9.77 -15.28 11.84
N LEU A 63 10.06 -15.23 10.53
CA LEU A 63 10.66 -16.36 9.83
C LEU A 63 12.04 -16.70 10.38
N SER A 64 12.86 -15.69 10.69
CA SER A 64 14.21 -15.92 11.24
C SER A 64 14.16 -16.60 12.61
N GLU A 65 13.27 -16.17 13.50
CA GLU A 65 13.10 -16.75 14.84
C GLU A 65 12.62 -18.20 14.80
N VAL A 66 11.68 -18.51 13.88
CA VAL A 66 11.12 -19.84 13.67
C VAL A 66 12.18 -20.89 13.32
N PHE A 67 13.25 -20.52 12.61
CA PHE A 67 14.31 -21.47 12.24
C PHE A 67 15.21 -21.88 13.43
N PHE A 68 15.31 -21.07 14.48
CA PHE A 68 16.18 -21.35 15.63
C PHE A 68 15.57 -22.31 16.67
N GLN A 69 14.24 -22.49 16.70
CA GLN A 69 13.54 -23.17 17.81
C GLN A 69 13.28 -24.68 17.62
N LYS A 70 13.88 -25.32 16.62
CA LYS A 70 13.38 -26.62 16.18
C LYS A 70 13.96 -27.83 16.95
N ALA A 71 13.08 -28.61 17.58
CA ALA A 71 13.44 -29.84 18.31
C ALA A 71 13.04 -31.15 17.59
N ASP A 72 11.96 -31.20 16.79
CA ASP A 72 11.46 -32.45 16.17
C ASP A 72 10.99 -32.34 14.69
N MET A 73 10.94 -33.48 14.00
CA MET A 73 10.65 -33.61 12.56
C MET A 73 9.19 -33.34 12.15
N SER A 74 8.22 -33.54 13.05
CA SER A 74 6.81 -33.25 12.75
C SER A 74 6.57 -31.73 12.71
N ASP A 75 7.09 -31.02 13.69
CA ASP A 75 7.00 -29.55 13.78
C ASP A 75 7.74 -28.89 12.62
N ARG A 76 8.75 -29.58 12.07
CA ARG A 76 9.42 -29.17 10.84
C ARG A 76 8.50 -29.01 9.67
N ALA A 77 7.74 -30.05 9.36
CA ALA A 77 6.89 -30.06 8.18
C ALA A 77 5.81 -28.98 8.27
N GLN A 78 5.26 -28.75 9.47
CA GLN A 78 4.26 -27.71 9.69
C GLN A 78 4.84 -26.31 9.48
N MET A 79 6.00 -26.01 10.10
CA MET A 79 6.66 -24.71 9.95
C MET A 79 7.06 -24.40 8.51
N GLU A 80 7.58 -25.39 7.76
CA GLU A 80 7.96 -25.19 6.35
C GLU A 80 6.75 -24.86 5.47
N ARG A 81 5.58 -25.48 5.74
CA ARG A 81 4.33 -25.13 5.04
C ARG A 81 3.89 -23.71 5.34
N ASP A 82 3.91 -23.31 6.60
CA ASP A 82 3.49 -21.97 7.03
C ASP A 82 4.43 -20.89 6.45
N ALA A 83 5.74 -21.15 6.46
CA ALA A 83 6.73 -20.28 5.82
C ALA A 83 6.51 -20.16 4.30
N ALA A 84 6.23 -21.27 3.60
CA ALA A 84 5.93 -21.25 2.17
C ALA A 84 4.66 -20.43 1.85
N LEU A 85 3.64 -20.48 2.71
CA LEU A 85 2.44 -19.66 2.56
C LEU A 85 2.74 -18.17 2.75
N GLN A 86 3.52 -17.82 3.76
CA GLN A 86 3.93 -16.44 4.03
C GLN A 86 4.75 -15.85 2.88
N LEU A 87 5.71 -16.61 2.33
CA LEU A 87 6.51 -16.18 1.17
C LEU A 87 5.64 -15.87 -0.06
N ARG A 88 4.64 -16.70 -0.37
CA ARG A 88 3.71 -16.43 -1.48
C ARG A 88 2.89 -15.16 -1.26
N SER A 89 2.48 -14.88 -0.03
CA SER A 89 1.79 -13.64 0.31
C SER A 89 2.71 -12.43 0.16
N ARG A 90 3.98 -12.53 0.61
CA ARG A 90 5.00 -11.50 0.41
C ARG A 90 5.26 -11.20 -1.08
N ASP A 91 5.36 -12.23 -1.91
CA ASP A 91 5.53 -12.05 -3.36
C ASP A 91 4.38 -11.28 -4.01
N ARG A 92 3.14 -11.53 -3.55
CA ARG A 92 1.96 -10.78 -4.02
C ARG A 92 2.00 -9.32 -3.59
N GLU A 93 2.37 -9.04 -2.35
CA GLU A 93 2.52 -7.67 -1.84
C GLU A 93 3.64 -6.92 -2.56
N ARG A 94 4.77 -7.59 -2.85
CA ARG A 94 5.87 -7.01 -3.64
C ARG A 94 5.42 -6.66 -5.05
N LYS A 95 4.61 -7.52 -5.69
CA LYS A 95 3.99 -7.22 -6.99
C LYS A 95 3.06 -6.02 -6.92
N LEU A 96 2.29 -5.88 -5.84
CA LEU A 96 1.40 -4.74 -5.63
C LEU A 96 2.19 -3.42 -5.53
N LEU A 97 3.34 -3.41 -4.86
CA LEU A 97 4.21 -2.23 -4.75
C LEU A 97 4.91 -1.83 -6.06
N SER A 98 5.10 -2.78 -6.98
CA SER A 98 5.74 -2.53 -8.28
C SER A 98 4.80 -2.02 -9.38
N LYS A 99 3.50 -2.00 -9.10
CA LYS A 99 2.45 -1.63 -10.06
C LYS A 99 2.04 -0.18 -9.89
#